data_AF-A0A8X7XM02-F1
#
_entry.id   AF-A0A8X7XM02-F1
#
_cell.length_a   1.000
_cell.length_b   1.000
_cell.length_c   1.000
_cell.angle_alpha   90.00
_cell.angle_beta   90.00
_cell.angle_gamma   90.00
#
_symmetry.space_group_name_H-M   'P 1'
#
loop_
_entity.id
_entity.type
_entity.pdbx_description
1 polymer ?
#
loop_
_entity_poly.entity_id
_entity_poly.type
_entity_poly.pdbx_seq_one_letter_code
_entity_poly.pdbx_strand_id
1 'polypeptide(L)'
;MGFSDLRAPADLMVLNDNFADKSYIEGYVPFQADVVVFEVLSSPLPLDLFHSLRWYNHNRSYEKEKSSLPGVKKPLGKYYIVFIAKPIFLRNNTCTVLKHLQHLYLK
;
A
#
# COMPACT_ATOMS: atom_id res chain seq x y z
N MET A 1 11.02 -8.96 0.10
CA MET A 1 11.47 -8.15 1.25
C MET A 1 10.26 -7.85 2.13
N GLY A 2 10.36 -7.12 3.24
CA GLY A 2 9.25 -6.73 4.14
C GLY A 2 9.43 -5.26 4.59
N PHE A 3 8.41 -4.59 5.14
CA PHE A 3 8.47 -3.13 5.35
C PHE A 3 9.65 -2.84 6.27
N SER A 4 10.60 -2.06 5.77
CA SER A 4 11.88 -1.86 6.43
C SER A 4 11.82 -0.55 7.21
N ASP A 5 11.36 0.52 6.58
CA ASP A 5 11.06 1.78 7.23
C ASP A 5 9.88 2.50 6.55
N LEU A 6 8.71 2.49 7.19
CA LEU A 6 7.51 3.16 6.69
C LEU A 6 7.58 4.70 6.75
N ARG A 7 8.70 5.28 7.16
CA ARG A 7 8.95 6.73 7.06
C ARG A 7 9.73 7.08 5.81
N ALA A 8 10.36 6.10 5.17
CA ALA A 8 11.11 6.30 3.94
C ALA A 8 10.15 6.55 2.76
N PRO A 9 10.42 7.54 1.89
CA PRO A 9 9.57 7.83 0.73
C PRO A 9 9.35 6.62 -0.18
N ALA A 10 10.36 5.77 -0.34
CA ALA A 10 10.29 4.56 -1.17
C ALA A 10 9.26 3.55 -0.63
N ASP A 11 9.31 3.24 0.67
CA ASP A 11 8.38 2.31 1.33
C ASP A 11 6.96 2.88 1.38
N LEU A 12 6.83 4.20 1.50
CA LEU A 12 5.54 4.89 1.43
C LEU A 12 4.88 4.80 0.04
N MET A 13 5.66 4.87 -1.03
CA MET A 13 5.15 4.65 -2.39
C MET A 13 4.68 3.21 -2.58
N VAL A 14 5.46 2.24 -2.10
CA VAL A 14 5.08 0.81 -2.14
C VAL A 14 3.81 0.56 -1.34
N LEU A 15 3.67 1.19 -0.17
CA LEU A 15 2.46 1.13 0.65
C LEU A 15 1.24 1.67 -0.11
N ASN A 16 1.39 2.82 -0.78
CA ASN A 16 0.30 3.42 -1.55
C ASN A 16 -0.15 2.56 -2.73
N ASP A 17 0.78 1.91 -3.41
CA ASP A 17 0.45 0.97 -4.49
C ASP A 17 -0.27 -0.26 -3.99
N ASN A 18 0.07 -0.74 -2.79
CA ASN A 18 -0.61 -1.88 -2.18
C ASN A 18 -2.08 -1.53 -1.87
N PHE A 19 -2.34 -0.31 -1.41
CA PHE A 19 -3.71 0.15 -1.18
C PHE A 19 -4.46 0.57 -2.45
N ALA A 20 -3.82 0.49 -3.62
CA ALA A 20 -4.51 0.70 -4.89
C ALA A 20 -5.47 -0.45 -5.20
N ASP A 21 -5.07 -1.70 -4.93
CA ASP A 21 -5.91 -2.90 -5.12
C ASP A 21 -6.43 -3.51 -3.81
N LYS A 22 -6.01 -3.00 -2.65
CA LYS A 22 -6.45 -3.48 -1.33
C LYS A 22 -7.03 -2.37 -0.45
N SER A 23 -7.90 -2.78 0.47
CA SER A 23 -8.46 -1.88 1.49
C SER A 23 -7.81 -2.05 2.87
N TYR A 24 -7.11 -3.16 3.12
CA TYR A 24 -6.45 -3.50 4.38
C TYR A 24 -5.13 -4.24 4.10
N ILE A 25 -4.24 -4.30 5.10
CA ILE A 25 -2.95 -4.99 5.00
C ILE A 25 -3.12 -6.49 4.82
N GLU A 26 -4.07 -7.10 5.55
CA GLU A 26 -4.42 -8.52 5.43
C GLU A 26 -5.94 -8.68 5.31
N GLY A 27 -6.39 -9.46 4.32
CA GLY A 27 -7.81 -9.79 4.15
C GLY A 27 -8.68 -8.63 3.65
N TYR A 28 -9.95 -8.65 4.04
CA TYR A 28 -10.98 -7.68 3.63
C TYR A 28 -11.66 -6.98 4.83
N VAL A 29 -11.15 -7.24 6.04
CA VAL A 29 -11.68 -6.73 7.32
C VAL A 29 -10.53 -6.11 8.10
N PRO A 30 -10.79 -5.12 8.98
CA PRO A 30 -9.75 -4.53 9.81
C PRO A 30 -9.10 -5.59 10.70
N PHE A 31 -7.77 -5.63 10.69
CA PHE A 31 -6.99 -6.66 11.38
C PHE A 31 -5.87 -6.04 12.24
N GLN A 32 -5.30 -6.81 13.17
CA GLN A 32 -4.15 -6.34 13.96
C GLN A 32 -2.94 -5.89 13.10
N ALA A 33 -2.85 -6.38 11.86
CA ALA A 33 -1.86 -5.93 10.89
C ALA A 33 -1.96 -4.44 10.57
N ASP A 34 -3.18 -3.94 10.35
CA ASP A 34 -3.42 -2.52 10.06
C ASP A 34 -3.05 -1.65 11.25
N VAL A 35 -3.33 -2.13 12.48
CA VAL A 35 -2.97 -1.44 13.72
C VAL A 35 -1.45 -1.26 13.83
N VAL A 36 -0.66 -2.31 13.53
CA VAL A 36 0.81 -2.22 13.58
C VAL A 36 1.34 -1.20 12.57
N VAL A 37 0.84 -1.24 11.33
CA VAL A 37 1.26 -0.30 10.29
C VAL A 37 0.84 1.12 10.63
N PHE A 38 -0.36 1.31 11.19
CA PHE A 38 -0.88 2.61 11.60
C PHE A 38 -0.07 3.21 12.77
N GLU A 39 0.27 2.39 13.78
CA GLU A 39 1.10 2.80 14.92
C GLU A 39 2.51 3.25 14.47
N VAL A 40 3.08 2.63 13.44
CA VAL A 40 4.39 3.03 12.89
C VAL A 40 4.30 4.37 12.14
N LEU A 41 3.20 4.60 11.42
CA LEU A 41 3.05 5.79 10.58
C LEU A 41 2.85 7.07 11.39
N SER A 42 2.27 7.01 12.59
CA SER A 42 2.15 8.08 13.63
C SER A 42 1.65 9.47 13.18
N SER A 43 1.56 9.76 11.89
CA SER A 43 1.29 11.04 11.28
C SER A 43 0.58 10.82 9.95
N PRO A 44 -0.32 11.73 9.58
CA PRO A 44 -1.03 11.64 8.31
C PRO A 44 -0.05 11.74 7.13
N LEU A 45 -0.32 10.92 6.12
CA LEU A 45 0.49 10.89 4.91
C LEU A 45 0.19 12.07 3.99
N PRO A 46 1.14 12.45 3.11
CA PRO A 46 0.92 13.48 2.09
C PRO A 46 -0.29 13.17 1.22
N LEU A 47 -0.97 14.22 0.74
CA LEU A 47 -2.13 14.13 -0.17
C LEU A 47 -1.81 13.39 -1.48
N ASP A 48 -0.55 13.40 -1.90
CA ASP A 48 -0.07 12.68 -3.09
C ASP A 48 -0.22 11.15 -2.95
N LEU A 49 -0.27 10.63 -1.72
CA LEU A 49 -0.47 9.21 -1.40
C LEU A 49 -1.94 8.94 -1.05
N PHE A 50 -2.83 9.24 -1.99
CA PHE A 50 -4.27 9.21 -1.80
C PHE A 50 -4.82 7.84 -1.33
N HIS A 51 -4.27 6.72 -1.79
CA HIS A 51 -4.73 5.39 -1.37
C HIS A 51 -4.34 5.12 0.09
N SER A 52 -3.10 5.42 0.46
CA SER A 52 -2.64 5.28 1.84
C SER A 52 -3.31 6.28 2.77
N LEU A 53 -3.56 7.52 2.33
CA LEU A 53 -4.26 8.54 3.10
C LEU A 53 -5.71 8.13 3.38
N ARG A 54 -6.43 7.58 2.38
CA ARG A 54 -7.76 6.99 2.57
C ARG A 54 -7.72 5.90 3.65
N TRP A 55 -6.79 4.96 3.54
CA TRP A 55 -6.63 3.89 4.53
C TRP A 55 -6.27 4.44 5.92
N TYR A 56 -5.40 5.45 6.01
CA TYR A 56 -5.00 6.07 7.28
C TYR A 56 -6.19 6.72 7.98
N ASN A 57 -7.01 7.48 7.25
CA ASN A 57 -8.22 8.10 7.78
C ASN A 57 -9.24 7.05 8.24
N HIS A 58 -9.38 5.96 7.48
CA HIS A 58 -10.24 4.83 7.85
C HIS A 58 -9.77 4.19 9.16
N ASN A 59 -8.49 3.83 9.28
CA ASN A 59 -7.94 3.20 10.49
C ASN A 59 -7.96 4.11 11.71
N ARG A 60 -7.82 5.43 11.51
CA ARG A 60 -7.95 6.41 12.59
C ARG A 60 -9.32 6.32 13.28
N SER A 61 -10.39 5.97 12.56
CA SER A 61 -11.71 5.78 13.18
C SER A 61 -11.76 4.54 14.09
N TYR A 62 -10.95 3.52 13.81
CA TYR A 62 -10.87 2.28 14.60
C TYR A 62 -9.90 2.35 15.78
N GLU A 63 -9.25 3.49 16.02
CA GLU A 63 -8.26 3.63 17.09
C GLU A 63 -8.81 3.25 18.48
N LYS A 64 -10.10 3.53 18.74
CA LYS A 64 -10.77 3.19 20.00
C LYS A 64 -11.06 1.69 20.15
N GLU A 65 -11.19 0.97 19.04
CA GLU A 65 -11.59 -0.45 19.01
C GLU A 65 -10.44 -1.37 18.57
N LYS A 66 -9.22 -0.83 18.43
CA LYS A 66 -8.04 -1.54 17.94
C LYS A 66 -7.68 -2.79 18.74
N SER A 67 -8.04 -2.84 20.03
CA SER A 67 -7.83 -4.01 20.89
C SER A 67 -8.82 -5.16 20.63
N SER A 68 -9.97 -4.86 20.03
CA SER A 68 -11.03 -5.82 19.74
C SER A 68 -10.91 -6.40 18.32
N LEU A 69 -9.98 -5.89 17.51
CA LEU A 69 -9.77 -6.38 16.16
C LEU A 69 -9.14 -7.78 16.17
N PRO A 70 -9.61 -8.67 15.27
CA PRO A 70 -9.04 -10.00 15.16
C PRO A 70 -7.58 -9.95 14.67
N GLY A 71 -6.81 -10.97 15.06
CA GLY A 71 -5.46 -11.19 14.55
C GLY A 71 -4.35 -11.11 15.57
N VAL A 72 -3.13 -11.37 15.10
CA VAL A 72 -1.90 -11.31 15.89
C VAL A 72 -0.96 -10.29 15.27
N LYS A 73 -0.38 -9.43 16.09
CA LYS A 73 0.67 -8.49 15.67
C LYS A 73 1.91 -9.27 15.23
N LYS A 74 2.30 -9.11 13.97
CA LYS A 74 3.51 -9.67 13.36
C LYS A 74 4.53 -8.55 13.19
N PRO A 75 5.83 -8.87 13.08
CA PRO A 75 6.82 -7.85 12.78
C PRO A 75 6.56 -7.25 11.40
N LEU A 76 6.84 -5.94 11.26
CA LEU A 76 6.56 -5.14 10.09
C LEU A 76 7.13 -5.75 8.78
N GLY A 77 8.31 -6.35 8.88
CA GLY A 77 8.95 -7.11 7.80
C GLY A 77 8.23 -8.38 7.31
N LYS A 78 7.09 -8.74 7.91
CA LYS A 78 6.23 -9.86 7.46
C LYS A 78 4.99 -9.38 6.72
N TYR A 79 4.64 -8.10 6.82
CA TYR A 79 3.43 -7.52 6.22
C TYR A 79 3.56 -7.19 4.73
N TYR A 80 4.62 -7.68 4.07
CA TYR A 80 4.56 -7.94 2.64
C TYR A 80 5.51 -9.08 2.25
N ILE A 81 5.03 -9.97 1.37
CA ILE A 81 5.84 -10.98 0.67
C ILE A 81 5.36 -11.13 -0.79
N VAL A 82 4.60 -10.16 -1.32
CA VAL A 82 3.99 -10.23 -2.66
C VAL A 82 4.31 -8.96 -3.46
N PHE A 83 5.60 -8.72 -3.70
CA PHE A 83 6.04 -7.70 -4.67
C PHE A 83 7.24 -8.20 -5.49
N ILE A 84 7.24 -9.49 -5.86
CA ILE A 84 8.10 -10.02 -6.93
C ILE A 84 7.22 -10.53 -8.10
N ALA A 85 6.19 -9.76 -8.48
CA ALA A 85 5.39 -10.08 -9.67
C ALA A 85 4.63 -8.92 -10.34
N LYS A 86 4.70 -7.67 -9.83
CA LYS A 86 4.29 -6.51 -10.61
C LYS A 86 5.56 -5.74 -10.96
N PRO A 87 6.06 -5.83 -12.21
CA PRO A 87 7.21 -5.04 -12.60
C PRO A 87 6.87 -3.57 -12.34
N ILE A 88 7.79 -2.89 -11.67
CA ILE A 88 7.72 -1.47 -11.29
C ILE A 88 7.71 -0.53 -12.53
N PHE A 89 7.40 -1.08 -13.71
CA PHE A 89 7.69 -0.54 -15.03
C PHE A 89 6.58 0.37 -15.62
N LEU A 90 5.44 0.58 -14.97
CA LEU A 90 4.38 1.43 -15.54
C LEU A 90 4.06 2.65 -14.67
N ARG A 91 5.08 3.36 -14.18
CA ARG A 91 4.87 4.70 -13.61
C ARG A 91 5.77 5.81 -14.18
N ASN A 92 6.31 5.62 -15.38
CA ASN A 92 6.88 6.73 -16.13
C ASN A 92 5.96 7.05 -17.32
N ASN A 93 5.12 8.05 -17.10
CA ASN A 93 4.25 8.68 -18.08
C ASN A 93 5.05 9.52 -19.10
N THR A 94 5.92 8.87 -19.87
CA THR A 94 6.43 9.43 -21.14
C THR A 94 5.95 8.53 -22.28
N CYS A 95 4.65 8.61 -22.54
CA CYS A 95 4.01 7.90 -23.64
C CYS A 95 4.38 8.57 -24.97
N THR A 96 5.48 8.14 -25.57
CA THR A 96 5.69 8.28 -27.03
C THR A 96 5.98 6.95 -27.70
N VAL A 97 6.47 5.93 -26.97
CA VAL A 97 6.81 4.64 -27.57
C VAL A 97 5.62 3.66 -27.60
N LEU A 98 4.60 3.87 -26.75
CA LEU A 98 3.41 3.01 -26.67
C LEU A 98 2.32 3.29 -27.73
N LYS A 99 2.49 4.31 -28.59
CA LYS A 99 1.62 4.50 -29.76
C LYS A 99 2.03 3.63 -30.96
N HIS A 100 3.30 3.20 -31.04
CA HIS A 100 3.78 2.48 -32.22
C HIS A 100 3.45 0.97 -32.19
N LEU A 101 3.29 0.39 -30.99
CA LEU A 101 2.98 -1.02 -30.83
C LEU A 101 1.48 -1.36 -30.93
N GLN A 102 0.58 -0.38 -30.90
CA GLN A 102 -0.85 -0.62 -31.17
C GLN A 102 -1.19 -0.72 -32.66
N HIS A 103 -0.34 -0.21 -33.56
CA HIS A 103 -0.58 -0.28 -35.01
C HIS A 103 -0.21 -1.63 -35.64
N LEU A 104 0.62 -2.45 -34.99
CA LEU A 104 1.05 -3.76 -35.53
C LEU A 104 0.18 -4.94 -35.08
N TYR A 105 -0.76 -4.74 -34.14
CA TYR A 105 -1.64 -5.81 -33.64
C TYR A 105 -3.10 -5.68 -34.08
N LEU A 106 -3.39 -4.74 -34.99
CA LEU A 106 -4.69 -4.60 -35.66
C LEU A 106 -4.43 -4.23 -37.12
N LYS A 107 -4.23 -5.26 -37.96
CA LYS A 107 -4.24 -5.26 -39.44
C LYS A 107 -3.40 -4.20 -40.18
#